data_AF-A0A6C0E6Z0-F1
#
_entry.id   AF-A0A6C0E6Z0-F1
#
_cell.length_a   1.000
_cell.length_b   1.000
_cell.length_c   1.000
_cell.angle_alpha   90.00
_cell.angle_beta   90.00
_cell.angle_gamma   90.00
#
_symmetry.space_group_name_H-M   'P 1'
#
loop_
_entity.id
_entity.type
_entity.pdbx_description
1 polymer ?
#
loop_
_entity_poly.entity_id
_entity_poly.type
_entity_poly.pdbx_seq_one_letter_code
_entity_poly.pdbx_strand_id
1 'polypeptide(L)'
;MKYLAWDIGIKNLAYSTIDYDPEKKTKTIINWGVINLMDAADEEVKKIHLCCESSAKGDKCKVKAIFLFADDPTQGLCKKHKQMNKYKATNFLDLSHKITCCYQIKDKTIKDSESTSHSCGKTAMFCSKTNLNLSYCKQHLKVVQKKDKFEIYEIKITKKAKAMGQPMLKLAENLYSHLNKNQNDFLDVDEVIIENQPVLKNPTMKSIQILLYSWFVIHGTMPKKINDIHFFSASKKLEAYDDKDDEIGKTVSGNQYQMNKKKAVLYTTEMLKNNSKWKTFFETHKKKDDLADAYLTNCYYIDRKYNTQKDPKKDSKKDIQENTKIDPKVDLQMDLRTEEVKCGEVKKNKNKLMDFFAKKT
;
A
#
# COMPACT_ATOMS: atom_id res chain seq x y z
N MET A 1 10.16 -21.16 -21.48
CA MET A 1 9.83 -21.34 -20.04
C MET A 1 9.42 -19.99 -19.50
N LYS A 2 8.27 -19.91 -18.85
CA LYS A 2 7.64 -18.66 -18.42
C LYS A 2 7.87 -18.42 -16.93
N TYR A 3 8.37 -17.23 -16.60
CA TYR A 3 8.70 -16.81 -15.24
C TYR A 3 7.92 -15.55 -14.87
N LEU A 4 7.28 -15.54 -13.71
CA LEU A 4 6.56 -14.38 -13.18
C LEU A 4 7.23 -13.87 -11.91
N ALA A 5 7.81 -12.68 -11.97
CA ALA A 5 8.42 -12.03 -10.81
C ALA A 5 7.54 -10.91 -10.24
N TRP A 6 7.55 -10.75 -8.92
CA TRP A 6 6.79 -9.74 -8.17
C TRP A 6 7.68 -8.89 -7.26
N ASP A 7 7.52 -7.57 -7.37
CA ASP A 7 7.96 -6.56 -6.40
C ASP A 7 6.78 -6.17 -5.50
N ILE A 8 6.99 -6.21 -4.18
CA ILE A 8 5.90 -6.19 -3.20
C ILE A 8 5.90 -4.91 -2.38
N GLY A 9 4.96 -4.01 -2.69
CA GLY A 9 4.60 -2.87 -1.86
C GLY A 9 3.30 -3.07 -1.07
N ILE A 10 3.01 -2.16 -0.12
CA ILE A 10 1.71 -2.16 0.58
C ILE A 10 0.57 -1.81 -0.40
N LYS A 11 0.77 -0.74 -1.17
CA LYS A 11 -0.26 -0.19 -2.07
C LYS A 11 -0.19 -0.82 -3.45
N ASN A 12 1.02 -0.92 -3.99
CA ASN A 12 1.25 -1.36 -5.35
C ASN A 12 2.06 -2.65 -5.33
N LEU A 13 1.68 -3.60 -6.19
CA LEU A 13 2.47 -4.78 -6.49
C LEU A 13 2.82 -4.71 -7.96
N ALA A 14 4.11 -4.63 -8.28
CA ALA A 14 4.56 -4.67 -9.67
C ALA A 14 4.93 -6.10 -10.04
N TYR A 15 4.68 -6.48 -11.29
CA TYR A 15 4.97 -7.83 -11.78
C TYR A 15 5.51 -7.82 -13.20
N SER A 16 6.40 -8.75 -13.52
CA SER A 16 6.94 -8.96 -14.87
C SER A 16 6.89 -10.45 -15.23
N THR A 17 6.30 -10.78 -16.38
CA THR A 17 6.27 -12.11 -16.96
C THR A 17 7.23 -12.18 -18.14
N ILE A 18 8.19 -13.10 -18.09
CA ILE A 18 9.20 -13.32 -19.13
C ILE A 18 9.10 -14.76 -19.62
N ASP A 19 9.00 -14.94 -20.94
CA ASP A 19 9.25 -16.23 -21.58
C ASP A 19 10.73 -16.30 -22.00
N TYR A 20 11.42 -17.30 -21.47
CA TYR A 20 12.82 -17.58 -21.75
C TYR A 20 12.94 -18.79 -22.67
N ASP A 21 13.60 -18.60 -23.82
CA ASP A 21 14.01 -19.66 -24.73
C ASP A 21 15.42 -20.13 -24.32
N PRO A 22 15.58 -21.34 -23.74
CA PRO A 22 16.88 -21.82 -23.27
C PRO A 22 17.89 -22.09 -24.38
N GLU A 23 17.42 -22.44 -25.58
CA GLU A 23 18.29 -22.74 -26.72
C GLU A 23 18.90 -21.45 -27.28
N LYS A 24 18.05 -20.44 -27.50
CA LYS A 24 18.49 -19.12 -28.02
C LYS A 24 19.02 -18.20 -26.94
N LYS A 25 18.84 -18.55 -25.66
CA LYS A 25 19.12 -17.71 -24.48
C LYS A 25 18.44 -16.33 -24.56
N THR A 26 17.24 -16.28 -25.11
CA THR A 26 16.50 -15.02 -25.30
C THR A 26 15.41 -14.85 -24.26
N LYS A 27 15.20 -13.61 -23.79
CA LYS A 27 14.16 -13.23 -22.83
C LYS A 27 13.12 -12.38 -23.55
N THR A 28 11.87 -12.82 -23.57
CA THR A 28 10.75 -12.09 -24.16
C THR A 28 9.77 -11.67 -23.07
N ILE A 29 9.54 -10.38 -22.91
CA ILE A 29 8.55 -9.87 -21.95
C ILE A 29 7.15 -10.12 -22.51
N ILE A 30 6.36 -10.93 -21.80
CA ILE A 30 4.99 -11.29 -22.14
C ILE A 30 4.00 -10.29 -21.54
N ASN A 31 4.16 -10.00 -20.25
CA ASN A 31 3.29 -9.09 -19.52
C ASN A 31 4.09 -8.31 -18.47
N TRP A 32 3.72 -7.07 -18.21
CA TRP A 32 4.43 -6.20 -17.27
C TRP A 32 3.46 -5.13 -16.76
N GLY A 33 3.29 -5.03 -15.45
CA GLY A 33 2.27 -4.15 -14.91
C GLY A 33 2.36 -3.90 -13.41
N VAL A 34 1.37 -3.16 -12.92
CA VAL A 34 1.21 -2.82 -11.50
C VAL A 34 -0.24 -3.03 -11.09
N ILE A 35 -0.45 -3.74 -9.98
CA ILE A 35 -1.73 -3.84 -9.28
C ILE A 35 -1.76 -2.81 -8.16
N ASN A 36 -2.85 -2.05 -8.02
CA ASN A 36 -3.04 -1.10 -6.92
C ASN A 36 -4.16 -1.57 -5.98
N LEU A 37 -3.77 -2.04 -4.79
CA LEU A 37 -4.67 -2.56 -3.76
C LEU A 37 -5.59 -1.51 -3.12
N MET A 38 -5.55 -0.26 -3.60
CA MET A 38 -6.40 0.83 -3.13
C MET A 38 -7.20 1.50 -4.26
N ASP A 39 -7.36 0.84 -5.41
CA ASP A 39 -8.06 1.42 -6.57
C ASP A 39 -9.45 1.97 -6.21
N ALA A 40 -10.27 1.20 -5.48
CA ALA A 40 -11.61 1.65 -5.06
C ALA A 40 -11.56 2.90 -4.17
N ALA A 41 -10.62 2.97 -3.21
CA ALA A 41 -10.45 4.14 -2.36
C ALA A 41 -9.91 5.34 -3.14
N ASP A 42 -9.03 5.11 -4.13
CA ASP A 42 -8.53 6.15 -5.03
C ASP A 42 -9.65 6.66 -5.96
N GLU A 43 -10.59 5.82 -6.37
CA GLU A 43 -11.77 6.22 -7.16
C GLU A 43 -12.77 7.03 -6.33
N GLU A 44 -13.02 6.66 -5.08
CA GLU A 44 -13.80 7.49 -4.15
C GLU A 44 -13.14 8.86 -3.92
N VAL A 45 -11.81 8.92 -3.88
CA VAL A 45 -11.06 10.18 -3.87
C VAL A 45 -11.17 10.91 -5.21
N LYS A 46 -11.25 10.24 -6.36
CA LYS A 46 -11.49 10.93 -7.66
C LYS A 46 -12.89 11.54 -7.76
N LYS A 47 -13.86 11.10 -6.94
CA LYS A 47 -15.16 11.76 -6.75
C LYS A 47 -15.10 13.04 -5.88
N ILE A 48 -13.90 13.48 -5.47
CA ILE A 48 -13.66 14.81 -4.90
C ILE A 48 -14.32 15.88 -5.78
N HIS A 49 -14.86 16.96 -5.17
CA HIS A 49 -15.30 18.16 -5.88
C HIS A 49 -14.21 18.59 -6.87
N LEU A 50 -14.37 18.23 -8.14
CA LEU A 50 -13.50 18.67 -9.21
C LEU A 50 -13.95 20.06 -9.61
N CYS A 51 -13.01 20.86 -10.09
CA CYS A 51 -13.34 22.16 -10.62
C CYS A 51 -14.38 22.02 -11.74
N CYS A 52 -15.48 22.77 -11.64
CA CYS A 52 -16.58 22.70 -12.62
C CYS A 52 -16.26 23.40 -13.95
N GLU A 53 -15.17 24.16 -14.04
CA GLU A 53 -14.75 24.86 -15.24
C GLU A 53 -13.96 23.98 -16.23
N SER A 54 -13.83 24.45 -17.46
CA SER A 54 -12.96 23.87 -18.47
C SER A 54 -11.57 24.52 -18.46
N SER A 55 -10.59 23.78 -18.96
CA SER A 55 -9.26 24.28 -19.27
C SER A 55 -9.31 25.23 -20.48
N ALA A 56 -8.22 25.96 -20.71
CA ALA A 56 -8.08 26.84 -21.88
C ALA A 56 -8.19 26.09 -23.23
N LYS A 57 -8.04 24.76 -23.23
CA LYS A 57 -8.18 23.89 -24.41
C LYS A 57 -9.59 23.28 -24.56
N GLY A 58 -10.55 23.68 -23.73
CA GLY A 58 -11.93 23.16 -23.75
C GLY A 58 -12.17 21.91 -22.89
N ASP A 59 -11.12 21.17 -22.53
CA ASP A 59 -11.25 19.96 -21.69
C ASP A 59 -11.70 20.28 -20.26
N LYS A 60 -12.58 19.46 -19.67
CA LYS A 60 -13.02 19.58 -18.27
C LYS A 60 -11.84 19.65 -17.30
N CYS A 61 -11.85 20.60 -16.36
CA CYS A 61 -10.78 20.76 -15.39
C CYS A 61 -10.72 19.56 -14.43
N LYS A 62 -9.54 18.97 -14.29
CA LYS A 62 -9.27 17.81 -13.41
C LYS A 62 -8.65 18.21 -12.08
N VAL A 63 -8.56 19.50 -11.78
CA VAL A 63 -7.98 20.03 -10.54
C VAL A 63 -9.03 20.01 -9.44
N LYS A 64 -8.61 19.66 -8.22
CA LYS A 64 -9.45 19.71 -7.02
C LYS A 64 -10.02 21.12 -6.82
N ALA A 65 -11.33 21.21 -6.60
CA ALA A 65 -11.98 22.42 -6.14
C ALA A 65 -11.64 22.66 -4.67
N ILE A 66 -11.26 23.90 -4.37
CA ILE A 66 -11.00 24.37 -3.00
C ILE A 66 -11.83 25.61 -2.65
N PHE A 67 -12.66 26.08 -3.59
CA PHE A 67 -13.65 27.13 -3.39
C PHE A 67 -14.99 26.55 -3.81
N LEU A 68 -15.85 26.20 -2.85
CA LEU A 68 -17.17 25.63 -3.15
C LEU A 68 -18.20 26.75 -3.25
N PHE A 69 -19.13 26.67 -4.21
CA PHE A 69 -20.16 27.70 -4.36
C PHE A 69 -21.07 27.73 -3.13
N ALA A 70 -21.46 28.92 -2.70
CA ALA A 70 -22.21 29.06 -1.46
C ALA A 70 -23.63 28.48 -1.54
N ASP A 71 -24.26 28.67 -2.70
CA ASP A 71 -25.56 28.19 -3.10
C ASP A 71 -25.55 26.70 -3.47
N ASP A 72 -24.47 26.21 -4.09
CA ASP A 72 -24.28 24.80 -4.43
C ASP A 72 -22.87 24.30 -4.12
N PRO A 73 -22.60 23.82 -2.89
CA PRO A 73 -21.29 23.30 -2.53
C PRO A 73 -20.92 21.98 -3.20
N THR A 74 -21.80 21.38 -4.01
CA THR A 74 -21.42 20.25 -4.86
C THR A 74 -20.55 20.71 -6.03
N GLN A 75 -20.70 21.97 -6.44
CA GLN A 75 -19.86 22.64 -7.42
C GLN A 75 -18.75 23.43 -6.73
N GLY A 76 -17.62 23.55 -7.43
CA GLY A 76 -16.53 24.37 -6.93
C GLY A 76 -15.47 24.65 -7.95
N LEU A 77 -14.55 25.53 -7.57
CA LEU A 77 -13.47 26.02 -8.41
C LEU A 77 -12.11 25.72 -7.81
N CYS A 78 -11.13 25.49 -8.68
CA CYS A 78 -9.73 25.50 -8.29
C CYS A 78 -9.25 26.95 -8.09
N LYS A 79 -8.06 27.12 -7.48
CA LYS A 79 -7.46 28.44 -7.24
C LYS A 79 -7.34 29.30 -8.49
N LYS A 80 -7.00 28.70 -9.63
CA LYS A 80 -6.88 29.40 -10.91
C LYS A 80 -8.25 29.87 -11.42
N HIS A 81 -9.25 29.01 -11.43
CA HIS A 81 -10.56 29.33 -12.01
C HIS A 81 -11.41 30.24 -11.12
N LYS A 82 -11.19 30.25 -9.80
CA LYS A 82 -11.80 31.24 -8.90
C LYS A 82 -11.44 32.70 -9.27
N GLN A 83 -10.29 32.92 -9.92
CA GLN A 83 -9.82 34.26 -10.29
C GLN A 83 -10.47 34.81 -11.56
N MET A 84 -11.27 34.02 -12.28
CA MET A 84 -11.96 34.49 -13.48
C MET A 84 -12.95 35.61 -13.14
N ASN A 85 -13.05 36.62 -14.02
CA ASN A 85 -13.89 37.80 -13.77
C ASN A 85 -15.35 37.46 -13.46
N LYS A 86 -15.90 36.41 -14.09
CA LYS A 86 -17.28 35.96 -13.85
C LYS A 86 -17.59 35.51 -12.42
N TYR A 87 -16.57 35.27 -11.60
CA TYR A 87 -16.71 34.81 -10.21
C TYR A 87 -16.30 35.86 -9.17
N LYS A 88 -16.00 37.09 -9.58
CA LYS A 88 -15.54 38.14 -8.65
C LYS A 88 -16.55 38.48 -7.55
N ALA A 89 -17.84 38.43 -7.87
CA ALA A 89 -18.94 38.73 -6.95
C ALA A 89 -19.55 37.48 -6.30
N THR A 90 -19.02 36.29 -6.58
CA THR A 90 -19.57 35.03 -6.07
C THR A 90 -19.03 34.74 -4.68
N ASN A 91 -19.92 34.36 -3.77
CA ASN A 91 -19.55 33.88 -2.44
C ASN A 91 -19.13 32.40 -2.51
N PHE A 92 -18.00 32.11 -1.87
CA PHE A 92 -17.46 30.75 -1.82
C PHE A 92 -17.18 30.33 -0.38
N LEU A 93 -17.37 29.03 -0.11
CA LEU A 93 -16.72 28.38 1.02
C LEU A 93 -15.25 28.13 0.66
N ASP A 94 -14.34 28.86 1.31
CA ASP A 94 -12.91 28.76 1.09
C ASP A 94 -12.28 27.61 1.90
N LEU A 95 -11.93 26.53 1.20
CA LEU A 95 -11.24 25.36 1.74
C LEU A 95 -9.72 25.43 1.56
N SER A 96 -9.18 26.56 1.10
CA SER A 96 -7.72 26.76 0.98
C SER A 96 -7.03 26.85 2.33
N HIS A 97 -7.79 27.15 3.39
CA HIS A 97 -7.34 27.20 4.77
C HIS A 97 -8.12 26.25 5.67
N LYS A 98 -7.55 25.94 6.83
CA LYS A 98 -8.20 25.11 7.85
C LYS A 98 -9.37 25.88 8.46
N ILE A 99 -10.60 25.44 8.19
CA ILE A 99 -11.80 25.99 8.81
C ILE A 99 -11.88 25.54 10.28
N THR A 100 -12.09 26.48 11.20
CA THR A 100 -12.18 26.26 12.64
C THR A 100 -13.61 26.40 13.14
N CYS A 101 -13.93 25.69 14.22
CA CYS A 101 -15.25 25.68 14.83
C CYS A 101 -15.58 27.04 15.47
N CYS A 102 -16.71 27.61 15.10
CA CYS A 102 -17.22 28.91 15.56
C CYS A 102 -17.87 28.88 16.95
N TYR A 103 -17.94 27.71 17.60
CA TYR A 103 -18.61 27.58 18.90
C TYR A 103 -17.82 28.28 20.01
N GLN A 104 -18.52 29.12 20.79
CA GLN A 104 -17.97 29.80 21.97
C GLN A 104 -18.24 28.97 23.23
N ILE A 105 -17.18 28.59 23.91
CA ILE A 105 -17.21 27.86 25.18
C ILE A 105 -17.28 28.90 26.30
N LYS A 106 -18.25 28.75 27.20
CA LYS A 106 -18.37 29.59 28.39
C LYS A 106 -17.59 28.95 29.53
N ASP A 107 -16.61 29.65 30.09
CA ASP A 107 -15.91 29.20 31.28
C ASP A 107 -16.79 29.43 32.51
N LYS A 108 -17.06 28.35 33.26
CA LYS A 108 -17.92 28.38 34.46
C LYS A 108 -17.16 28.71 35.75
N THR A 109 -15.86 28.99 35.65
CA THR A 109 -14.95 29.08 36.80
C THR A 109 -14.80 30.49 37.37
N ILE A 110 -15.40 31.52 36.77
CA ILE A 110 -15.34 32.89 37.28
C ILE A 110 -16.76 33.33 37.64
N LYS A 111 -17.09 33.19 38.92
CA LYS A 111 -18.17 33.93 39.55
C LYS A 111 -17.63 35.34 39.76
N ASP A 112 -17.79 36.21 38.78
CA ASP A 112 -17.93 37.65 38.90
C ASP A 112 -17.98 38.25 37.48
N SER A 113 -18.63 39.38 37.37
CA SER A 113 -19.19 40.00 36.17
C SER A 113 -18.21 40.22 35.01
N GLU A 114 -18.05 39.20 34.16
CA GLU A 114 -17.94 39.25 32.68
C GLU A 114 -17.56 37.83 32.23
N SER A 115 -18.52 37.07 31.70
CA SER A 115 -18.24 35.70 31.27
C SER A 115 -17.26 35.73 30.09
N THR A 116 -15.98 35.46 30.35
CA THR A 116 -14.99 35.26 29.30
C THR A 116 -15.36 34.00 28.52
N SER A 117 -15.81 34.19 27.28
CA SER A 117 -16.07 33.09 26.36
C SER A 117 -14.87 32.91 25.45
N HIS A 118 -14.38 31.68 25.29
CA HIS A 118 -13.28 31.37 24.38
C HIS A 118 -13.75 30.51 23.21
N SER A 119 -13.16 30.72 22.04
CA SER A 119 -13.51 29.95 20.84
C SER A 119 -13.00 28.50 20.93
N CYS A 120 -13.76 27.54 20.41
CA CYS A 120 -13.42 26.12 20.46
C CYS A 120 -12.05 25.79 19.84
N GLY A 121 -11.64 26.48 18.77
CA GLY A 121 -10.35 26.27 18.08
C GLY A 121 -10.18 24.93 17.33
N LYS A 122 -11.05 23.92 17.55
CA LYS A 122 -11.01 22.64 16.82
C LYS A 122 -11.38 22.84 15.35
N THR A 123 -10.87 21.98 14.47
CA THR A 123 -11.26 21.98 13.05
C THR A 123 -12.77 21.78 12.91
N ALA A 124 -13.42 22.61 12.10
CA ALA A 124 -14.81 22.40 11.73
C ALA A 124 -14.92 21.23 10.75
N MET A 125 -15.98 20.45 10.87
CA MET A 125 -16.30 19.35 9.96
C MET A 125 -17.65 19.56 9.27
N PHE A 126 -18.39 20.57 9.69
CA PHE A 126 -19.71 20.90 9.16
C PHE A 126 -19.85 22.41 9.07
N CYS A 127 -20.58 22.92 8.09
CA CYS A 127 -21.03 24.31 8.03
C CYS A 127 -22.55 24.38 7.83
N SER A 128 -23.16 25.49 8.26
CA SER A 128 -24.58 25.72 8.03
C SER A 128 -24.83 25.99 6.54
N LYS A 129 -25.91 25.42 5.97
CA LYS A 129 -26.32 25.72 4.59
C LYS A 129 -26.80 27.16 4.42
N THR A 130 -27.35 27.77 5.46
CA THR A 130 -27.89 29.14 5.41
C THR A 130 -26.82 30.21 5.67
N ASN A 131 -25.72 29.83 6.34
CA ASN A 131 -24.60 30.73 6.60
C ASN A 131 -23.30 29.94 6.69
N LEU A 132 -22.52 29.95 5.61
CA LEU A 132 -21.29 29.17 5.49
C LEU A 132 -20.15 29.65 6.39
N ASN A 133 -20.27 30.86 6.95
CA ASN A 133 -19.34 31.35 7.98
C ASN A 133 -19.60 30.69 9.34
N LEU A 134 -20.75 30.02 9.53
CA LEU A 134 -21.05 29.25 10.73
C LEU A 134 -20.64 27.80 10.52
N SER A 135 -19.55 27.40 11.17
CA SER A 135 -18.98 26.07 11.06
C SER A 135 -18.69 25.43 12.41
N TYR A 136 -18.86 24.11 12.50
CA TYR A 136 -18.86 23.38 13.76
C TYR A 136 -18.07 22.07 13.68
N CYS A 137 -17.39 21.70 14.77
CA CYS A 137 -16.85 20.36 14.94
C CYS A 137 -17.98 19.37 15.31
N LYS A 138 -17.75 18.06 15.19
CA LYS A 138 -18.78 17.03 15.46
C LYS A 138 -19.38 17.13 16.87
N GLN A 139 -18.58 17.51 17.86
CA GLN A 139 -19.04 17.66 19.24
C GLN A 139 -19.99 18.85 19.38
N HIS A 140 -19.60 20.02 18.86
CA HIS A 140 -20.37 21.26 19.02
C HIS A 140 -21.55 21.37 18.04
N LEU A 141 -21.50 20.72 16.88
CA LEU A 141 -22.65 20.61 16.00
C LEU A 141 -23.86 20.03 16.75
N LYS A 142 -23.66 18.93 17.49
CA LYS A 142 -24.71 18.29 18.30
C LYS A 142 -25.29 19.23 19.37
N VAL A 143 -24.48 20.16 19.88
CA VAL A 143 -24.92 21.13 20.90
C VAL A 143 -25.78 22.22 20.27
N VAL A 144 -25.34 22.77 19.15
CA VAL A 144 -26.06 23.85 18.45
C VAL A 144 -27.36 23.31 17.85
N GLN A 145 -27.34 22.13 17.23
CA GLN A 145 -28.53 21.49 16.65
C GLN A 145 -29.62 21.10 17.66
N LYS A 146 -29.27 21.01 18.95
CA LYS A 146 -30.27 20.84 20.03
C LYS A 146 -31.05 22.13 20.31
N LYS A 147 -30.44 23.29 20.05
CA LYS A 147 -31.04 24.61 20.29
C LYS A 147 -31.79 25.13 19.08
N ASP A 148 -31.24 24.89 17.90
CA ASP A 148 -31.81 25.36 16.64
C ASP A 148 -31.59 24.32 15.54
N LYS A 149 -32.63 24.03 14.76
CA LYS A 149 -32.55 23.07 13.66
C LYS A 149 -32.22 23.82 12.38
N PHE A 150 -31.06 23.51 11.81
CA PHE A 150 -30.63 24.03 10.52
C PHE A 150 -30.00 22.92 9.70
N GLU A 151 -30.10 23.07 8.38
CA GLU A 151 -29.44 22.16 7.46
C GLU A 151 -27.93 22.40 7.47
N ILE A 152 -27.16 21.33 7.27
CA ILE A 152 -25.70 21.37 7.25
C ILE A 152 -25.12 20.82 5.96
N TYR A 153 -23.94 21.32 5.62
CA TYR A 153 -23.00 20.69 4.70
C TYR A 153 -21.86 20.04 5.49
N GLU A 154 -21.46 18.84 5.09
CA GLU A 154 -20.26 18.20 5.61
C GLU A 154 -19.04 18.75 4.86
N ILE A 155 -18.10 19.33 5.60
CA ILE A 155 -16.84 19.84 5.06
C ILE A 155 -15.92 18.62 4.82
N LYS A 156 -16.21 17.85 3.78
CA LYS A 156 -15.43 16.67 3.39
C LYS A 156 -14.09 17.10 2.80
N ILE A 157 -13.09 17.34 3.65
CA ILE A 157 -11.69 17.24 3.23
C ILE A 157 -11.34 15.76 3.19
N THR A 158 -11.79 15.04 2.16
CA THR A 158 -11.33 13.68 1.90
C THR A 158 -9.82 13.73 1.67
N LYS A 159 -9.07 13.32 2.69
CA LYS A 159 -7.65 13.03 2.55
C LYS A 159 -7.53 11.73 1.78
N LYS A 160 -6.51 11.61 0.93
CA LYS A 160 -6.17 10.33 0.31
C LYS A 160 -6.04 9.28 1.41
N ALA A 161 -6.80 8.18 1.28
CA ALA A 161 -6.62 7.04 2.17
C ALA A 161 -5.16 6.60 2.09
N LYS A 162 -4.52 6.45 3.25
CA LYS A 162 -3.18 5.88 3.33
C LYS A 162 -3.30 4.37 3.30
N ALA A 163 -2.40 3.71 2.57
CA ALA A 163 -2.30 2.25 2.56
C ALA A 163 -1.87 1.72 3.93
N MET A 164 -0.96 2.44 4.58
CA MET A 164 -0.56 2.19 5.95
C MET A 164 -1.74 2.46 6.90
N GLY A 165 -2.13 1.44 7.65
CA GLY A 165 -3.28 1.49 8.57
C GLY A 165 -4.61 1.00 7.97
N GLN A 166 -4.63 0.54 6.71
CA GLN A 166 -5.79 -0.19 6.21
C GLN A 166 -5.93 -1.54 6.92
N PRO A 167 -7.17 -2.02 7.18
CA PRO A 167 -7.38 -3.37 7.69
C PRO A 167 -6.76 -4.41 6.76
N MET A 168 -6.02 -5.38 7.31
CA MET A 168 -5.36 -6.43 6.51
C MET A 168 -6.36 -7.21 5.64
N LEU A 169 -7.54 -7.51 6.19
CA LEU A 169 -8.63 -8.16 5.45
C LEU A 169 -8.97 -7.38 4.16
N LYS A 170 -9.03 -6.05 4.22
CA LYS A 170 -9.38 -5.24 3.04
C LYS A 170 -8.29 -5.28 1.97
N LEU A 171 -7.02 -5.27 2.38
CA LEU A 171 -5.90 -5.42 1.46
C LEU A 171 -5.88 -6.82 0.83
N ALA A 172 -6.19 -7.87 1.60
CA ALA A 172 -6.29 -9.24 1.12
C ALA A 172 -7.43 -9.44 0.11
N GLU A 173 -8.63 -8.94 0.42
CA GLU A 173 -9.78 -8.97 -0.50
C GLU A 173 -9.44 -8.30 -1.83
N ASN A 174 -8.84 -7.12 -1.79
CA ASN A 174 -8.46 -6.40 -3.00
C ASN A 174 -7.39 -7.17 -3.79
N LEU A 175 -6.37 -7.71 -3.11
CA LEU A 175 -5.32 -8.53 -3.74
C LEU A 175 -5.93 -9.72 -4.48
N TYR A 176 -6.74 -10.52 -3.80
CA TYR A 176 -7.35 -11.71 -4.38
C TYR A 176 -8.35 -11.37 -5.47
N SER A 177 -9.07 -10.25 -5.37
CA SER A 177 -9.92 -9.78 -6.46
C SER A 177 -9.11 -9.48 -7.73
N HIS A 178 -7.94 -8.86 -7.62
CA HIS A 178 -7.09 -8.59 -8.79
C HIS A 178 -6.47 -9.87 -9.36
N LEU A 179 -6.00 -10.78 -8.50
CA LEU A 179 -5.41 -12.05 -8.93
C LEU A 179 -6.46 -12.94 -9.62
N ASN A 180 -7.64 -13.08 -9.03
CA ASN A 180 -8.74 -13.87 -9.61
C ASN A 180 -9.21 -13.30 -10.95
N LYS A 181 -9.27 -11.97 -11.09
CA LYS A 181 -9.65 -11.32 -12.34
C LYS A 181 -8.68 -11.63 -13.49
N ASN A 182 -7.39 -11.79 -13.20
CA ASN A 182 -6.34 -12.06 -14.20
C ASN A 182 -5.72 -13.45 -13.99
N GLN A 183 -6.52 -14.39 -13.48
CA GLN A 183 -6.02 -15.68 -13.02
C GLN A 183 -5.34 -16.48 -14.15
N ASN A 184 -5.89 -16.43 -15.37
CA ASN A 184 -5.33 -17.14 -16.51
C ASN A 184 -3.92 -16.63 -16.84
N ASP A 185 -3.70 -15.31 -16.80
CA ASP A 185 -2.41 -14.70 -17.11
C ASP A 185 -1.37 -15.01 -16.03
N PHE A 186 -1.77 -15.04 -14.76
CA PHE A 186 -0.83 -15.29 -13.65
C PHE A 186 -0.54 -16.77 -13.39
N LEU A 187 -1.39 -17.69 -13.87
CA LEU A 187 -1.17 -19.12 -13.72
C LEU A 187 -0.59 -19.79 -14.98
N ASP A 188 -0.51 -19.09 -16.11
CA ASP A 188 0.17 -19.54 -17.34
C ASP A 188 1.69 -19.28 -17.25
N VAL A 189 2.33 -19.81 -16.20
CA VAL A 189 3.76 -19.69 -15.93
C VAL A 189 4.32 -20.95 -15.28
N ASP A 190 5.60 -21.23 -15.51
CA ASP A 190 6.29 -22.39 -14.93
C ASP A 190 6.73 -22.12 -13.49
N GLU A 191 7.23 -20.92 -13.20
CA GLU A 191 7.79 -20.54 -11.90
C GLU A 191 7.41 -19.11 -11.51
N VAL A 192 7.20 -18.92 -10.21
CA VAL A 192 6.89 -17.60 -9.63
C VAL A 192 8.01 -17.16 -8.71
N ILE A 193 8.42 -15.90 -8.82
CA ILE A 193 9.46 -15.27 -8.00
C ILE A 193 8.80 -14.14 -7.21
N ILE A 194 8.91 -14.18 -5.89
CA ILE A 194 8.33 -13.17 -5.00
C ILE A 194 9.45 -12.51 -4.22
N GLU A 195 9.55 -11.19 -4.25
CA GLU A 195 10.49 -10.45 -3.42
C GLU A 195 10.30 -10.76 -1.91
N ASN A 196 11.40 -11.03 -1.23
CA ASN A 196 11.40 -11.33 0.19
C ASN A 196 11.39 -10.06 1.04
N GLN A 197 10.25 -9.77 1.66
CA GLN A 197 10.08 -8.58 2.49
C GLN A 197 10.59 -8.79 3.93
N PRO A 198 11.32 -7.82 4.52
CA PRO A 198 11.81 -7.90 5.89
C PRO A 198 10.69 -7.63 6.91
N VAL A 199 10.45 -8.60 7.79
CA VAL A 199 9.39 -8.56 8.82
C VAL A 199 9.49 -7.31 9.70
N LEU A 200 10.69 -7.01 10.20
CA LEU A 200 10.92 -5.96 11.21
C LEU A 200 10.79 -4.53 10.67
N LYS A 201 10.96 -4.33 9.35
CA LYS A 201 10.85 -2.98 8.75
C LYS A 201 9.42 -2.66 8.34
N ASN A 202 8.69 -3.66 7.84
CA ASN A 202 7.31 -3.45 7.41
C ASN A 202 6.48 -4.76 7.48
N PRO A 203 5.83 -5.05 8.61
CA PRO A 203 5.07 -6.28 8.78
C PRO A 203 3.85 -6.38 7.84
N THR A 204 3.31 -5.24 7.37
CA THR A 204 2.22 -5.22 6.40
C THR A 204 2.67 -5.72 5.03
N MET A 205 3.82 -5.26 4.52
CA MET A 205 4.37 -5.77 3.24
C MET A 205 4.71 -7.25 3.33
N LYS A 206 5.23 -7.70 4.48
CA LYS A 206 5.45 -9.12 4.74
C LYS A 206 4.15 -9.94 4.72
N SER A 207 3.08 -9.41 5.30
CA SER A 207 1.78 -10.09 5.27
C SER A 207 1.23 -10.20 3.85
N ILE A 208 1.34 -9.13 3.04
CA ILE A 208 0.95 -9.14 1.62
C ILE A 208 1.77 -10.16 0.82
N GLN A 209 3.08 -10.24 1.06
CA GLN A 209 3.95 -11.26 0.47
C GLN A 209 3.43 -12.67 0.75
N ILE A 210 3.08 -12.98 2.00
CA ILE A 210 2.56 -14.31 2.39
C ILE A 210 1.16 -14.57 1.81
N LEU A 211 0.30 -13.56 1.72
CA LEU A 211 -1.01 -13.69 1.09
C LEU A 211 -0.90 -14.00 -0.40
N LEU A 212 0.03 -13.32 -1.11
CA LEU A 212 0.33 -13.58 -2.52
C LEU A 212 0.89 -14.99 -2.72
N TYR A 213 1.87 -15.39 -1.89
CA TYR A 213 2.42 -16.74 -1.88
C TYR A 213 1.32 -17.79 -1.69
N SER A 214 0.44 -17.59 -0.71
CA SER A 214 -0.66 -18.52 -0.42
C SER A 214 -1.63 -18.67 -1.61
N TRP A 215 -1.91 -17.60 -2.33
CA TRP A 215 -2.75 -17.65 -3.53
C TRP A 215 -2.12 -18.51 -4.64
N PHE A 216 -0.82 -18.33 -4.91
CA PHE A 216 -0.11 -19.17 -5.88
C PHE A 216 0.01 -20.62 -5.44
N VAL A 217 0.13 -20.88 -4.14
CA VAL A 217 0.11 -22.25 -3.61
C VAL A 217 -1.22 -22.92 -3.96
N ILE A 218 -2.33 -22.28 -3.57
CA ILE A 218 -3.69 -22.80 -3.71
C ILE A 218 -4.11 -22.97 -5.17
N HIS A 219 -3.81 -21.97 -6.02
CA HIS A 219 -4.31 -21.94 -7.39
C HIS A 219 -3.30 -22.42 -8.45
N GLY A 220 -2.01 -22.43 -8.12
CA GLY A 220 -0.91 -22.80 -9.01
C GLY A 220 -0.28 -24.14 -8.67
N THR A 221 0.37 -24.24 -7.51
CA THR A 221 1.18 -25.43 -7.17
C THR A 221 0.34 -26.65 -6.79
N MET A 222 -0.71 -26.52 -5.97
CA MET A 222 -1.56 -27.65 -5.59
C MET A 222 -2.27 -28.27 -6.81
N PRO A 223 -2.79 -27.48 -7.77
CA PRO A 223 -3.31 -28.01 -9.03
C PRO A 223 -2.23 -28.41 -10.05
N LYS A 224 -0.93 -28.29 -9.70
CA LYS A 224 0.22 -28.60 -10.55
C LYS A 224 0.29 -27.79 -11.86
N LYS A 225 -0.15 -26.54 -11.82
CA LYS A 225 -0.01 -25.57 -12.94
C LYS A 225 1.33 -24.83 -12.91
N ILE A 226 1.87 -24.61 -11.72
CA ILE A 226 3.15 -23.94 -11.47
C ILE A 226 4.06 -24.94 -10.77
N ASN A 227 5.30 -25.03 -11.21
CA ASN A 227 6.28 -26.00 -10.71
C ASN A 227 6.83 -25.58 -9.34
N ASP A 228 7.17 -24.30 -9.17
CA ASP A 228 7.78 -23.81 -7.94
C ASP A 228 7.54 -22.30 -7.71
N ILE A 229 7.69 -21.88 -6.45
CA ILE A 229 7.59 -20.50 -5.99
C ILE A 229 8.83 -20.14 -5.17
N HIS A 230 9.59 -19.16 -5.62
CA HIS A 230 10.86 -18.75 -5.02
C HIS A 230 10.76 -17.40 -4.31
N PHE A 231 11.42 -17.29 -3.16
CA PHE A 231 11.64 -15.99 -2.52
C PHE A 231 12.97 -15.36 -2.95
N PHE A 232 12.92 -14.10 -3.36
CA PHE A 232 14.07 -13.40 -3.92
C PHE A 232 14.59 -12.30 -2.98
N SER A 233 15.91 -12.23 -2.80
CA SER A 233 16.52 -11.15 -2.01
C SER A 233 16.55 -9.84 -2.81
N ALA A 234 15.88 -8.81 -2.32
CA ALA A 234 15.83 -7.48 -2.93
C ALA A 234 17.20 -6.86 -3.22
N SER A 235 18.25 -7.26 -2.48
CA SER A 235 19.63 -6.77 -2.69
C SER A 235 20.26 -7.22 -4.00
N LYS A 236 19.75 -8.31 -4.61
CA LYS A 236 20.37 -8.95 -5.78
C LYS A 236 19.88 -8.42 -7.12
N LYS A 237 18.74 -7.72 -7.18
CA LYS A 237 18.14 -7.27 -8.46
C LYS A 237 19.07 -6.42 -9.32
N LEU A 238 19.90 -5.56 -8.72
CA LEU A 238 20.79 -4.68 -9.49
C LEU A 238 21.91 -5.44 -10.20
N GLU A 239 22.22 -6.66 -9.76
CA GLU A 239 23.20 -7.55 -10.41
C GLU A 239 22.64 -8.15 -11.73
N ALA A 240 21.38 -7.86 -12.10
CA ALA A 240 20.80 -8.27 -13.39
C ALA A 240 21.43 -7.55 -14.60
N TYR A 241 22.14 -6.45 -14.35
CA TYR A 241 22.76 -5.64 -15.39
C TYR A 241 24.25 -5.46 -15.07
N ASP A 242 25.09 -5.70 -16.08
CA ASP A 242 26.54 -5.50 -15.99
C ASP A 242 26.87 -4.05 -16.34
N ASP A 243 26.87 -3.18 -15.32
CA ASP A 243 27.26 -1.78 -15.42
C ASP A 243 28.78 -1.65 -15.48
N LYS A 244 29.33 -1.94 -16.66
CA LYS A 244 30.77 -1.89 -16.92
C LYS A 244 31.34 -0.54 -16.47
N ASP A 245 32.42 -0.61 -15.70
CA ASP A 245 33.12 0.53 -15.13
C ASP A 245 32.25 1.50 -14.31
N ASP A 246 31.08 1.05 -13.83
CA ASP A 246 30.07 1.83 -13.09
C ASP A 246 29.68 3.13 -13.85
N GLU A 247 29.62 3.08 -15.18
CA GLU A 247 29.31 4.24 -16.02
C GLU A 247 27.98 4.88 -15.63
N ILE A 248 26.92 4.08 -15.48
CA ILE A 248 25.62 4.58 -15.05
C ILE A 248 25.67 4.96 -13.58
N GLY A 249 26.34 4.18 -12.74
CA GLY A 249 26.42 4.45 -11.31
C GLY A 249 27.08 5.77 -10.93
N LYS A 250 28.07 6.21 -11.70
CA LYS A 250 28.70 7.53 -11.54
C LYS A 250 27.77 8.70 -11.85
N THR A 251 26.72 8.49 -12.66
CA THR A 251 25.75 9.53 -13.00
C THR A 251 24.68 9.76 -11.91
N VAL A 252 24.56 8.84 -10.95
CA VAL A 252 23.54 8.92 -9.91
C VAL A 252 24.09 9.45 -8.59
N SER A 253 23.36 10.37 -7.97
CA SER A 253 23.69 10.93 -6.66
C SER A 253 22.54 10.76 -5.67
N GLY A 254 22.89 10.68 -4.38
CA GLY A 254 21.95 10.53 -3.26
C GLY A 254 22.46 9.54 -2.21
N ASN A 255 21.61 9.17 -1.25
CA ASN A 255 21.91 8.05 -0.35
C ASN A 255 21.78 6.70 -1.09
N GLN A 256 22.33 5.63 -0.51
CA GLN A 256 22.36 4.30 -1.14
C GLN A 256 20.98 3.84 -1.65
N TYR A 257 19.91 4.08 -0.88
CA TYR A 257 18.56 3.71 -1.28
C TYR A 257 18.08 4.51 -2.50
N GLN A 258 18.30 5.82 -2.51
CA GLN A 258 17.98 6.69 -3.65
C GLN A 258 18.80 6.33 -4.88
N MET A 259 20.09 6.02 -4.71
CA MET A 259 20.98 5.58 -5.78
C MET A 259 20.50 4.26 -6.37
N ASN A 260 20.21 3.25 -5.54
CA ASN A 260 19.71 1.94 -5.99
C ASN A 260 18.43 2.08 -6.80
N LYS A 261 17.50 2.93 -6.34
CA LYS A 261 16.25 3.21 -7.06
C LYS A 261 16.49 3.84 -8.44
N LYS A 262 17.43 4.78 -8.54
CA LYS A 262 17.80 5.39 -9.83
C LYS A 262 18.51 4.39 -10.74
N LYS A 263 19.47 3.61 -10.20
CA LYS A 263 20.18 2.54 -10.92
C LYS A 263 19.20 1.54 -11.52
N ALA A 264 18.24 1.05 -10.75
CA ALA A 264 17.23 0.11 -11.24
C ALA A 264 16.49 0.62 -12.49
N VAL A 265 16.06 1.89 -12.47
CA VAL A 265 15.37 2.51 -13.60
C VAL A 265 16.29 2.67 -14.81
N LEU A 266 17.54 3.10 -14.61
CA LEU A 266 18.50 3.28 -15.70
C LEU A 266 18.93 1.95 -16.32
N TYR A 267 19.24 0.94 -15.51
CA TYR A 267 19.55 -0.42 -15.98
C TYR A 267 18.40 -1.01 -16.79
N THR A 268 17.18 -0.89 -16.29
CA THR A 268 15.98 -1.34 -17.02
C THR A 268 15.83 -0.61 -18.35
N THR A 269 16.08 0.71 -18.38
CA THR A 269 15.99 1.51 -19.61
C THR A 269 16.99 1.02 -20.66
N GLU A 270 18.23 0.74 -20.24
CA GLU A 270 19.29 0.27 -21.13
C GLU A 270 19.04 -1.15 -21.63
N MET A 271 18.55 -2.05 -20.77
CA MET A 271 18.13 -3.40 -21.15
C MET A 271 16.97 -3.42 -22.16
N LEU A 272 16.16 -2.36 -22.21
CA LEU A 272 15.01 -2.23 -23.11
C LEU A 272 15.33 -1.46 -24.40
N LYS A 273 16.58 -1.00 -24.62
CA LYS A 273 16.91 -0.12 -25.75
C LYS A 273 16.48 -0.65 -27.12
N ASN A 274 16.49 -1.97 -27.29
CA ASN A 274 16.12 -2.65 -28.52
C ASN A 274 14.67 -3.18 -28.52
N ASN A 275 13.88 -2.90 -27.47
CA ASN A 275 12.49 -3.30 -27.35
C ASN A 275 11.58 -2.06 -27.30
N SER A 276 11.22 -1.54 -28.49
CA SER A 276 10.49 -0.28 -28.63
C SER A 276 9.16 -0.27 -27.84
N LYS A 277 8.37 -1.35 -27.93
CA LYS A 277 7.09 -1.49 -27.22
C LYS A 277 7.27 -1.32 -25.70
N TRP A 278 8.11 -2.14 -25.08
CA TRP A 278 8.26 -2.14 -23.63
C TRP A 278 9.04 -0.94 -23.11
N LYS A 279 9.97 -0.40 -23.90
CA LYS A 279 10.63 0.87 -23.61
C LYS A 279 9.63 2.01 -23.52
N THR A 280 8.76 2.19 -24.52
CA THR A 280 7.74 3.24 -24.50
C THR A 280 6.78 3.07 -23.33
N PHE A 281 6.33 1.83 -23.06
CA PHE A 281 5.51 1.53 -21.88
C PHE A 281 6.21 1.96 -20.58
N PHE A 282 7.45 1.55 -20.38
CA PHE A 282 8.21 1.83 -19.17
C PHE A 282 8.50 3.33 -18.98
N GLU A 283 8.93 4.02 -20.04
CA GLU A 283 9.29 5.44 -20.00
C GLU A 283 8.09 6.35 -19.75
N THR A 284 6.89 5.94 -20.15
CA THR A 284 5.65 6.70 -19.93
C THR A 284 4.97 6.36 -18.60
N HIS A 285 5.38 5.27 -17.93
CA HIS A 285 4.76 4.85 -16.68
C HIS A 285 5.17 5.72 -15.49
N LYS A 286 4.24 5.89 -14.53
CA LYS A 286 4.47 6.70 -13.31
C LYS A 286 5.25 5.96 -12.21
N LYS A 287 5.25 4.63 -12.28
CA LYS A 287 5.78 3.71 -11.26
C LYS A 287 6.97 2.93 -11.82
N LYS A 288 7.96 3.66 -12.32
CA LYS A 288 9.12 3.08 -13.02
C LYS A 288 10.01 2.28 -12.07
N ASP A 289 10.13 2.73 -10.83
CA ASP A 289 10.91 2.05 -9.80
C ASP A 289 10.32 0.68 -9.46
N ASP A 290 9.03 0.61 -9.15
CA ASP A 290 8.37 -0.66 -8.83
C ASP A 290 8.43 -1.63 -10.05
N LEU A 291 8.19 -1.12 -11.27
CA LEU A 291 8.29 -1.91 -12.51
C LEU A 291 9.70 -2.44 -12.76
N ALA A 292 10.73 -1.60 -12.58
CA ALA A 292 12.12 -1.97 -12.74
C ALA A 292 12.52 -3.08 -11.77
N ASP A 293 12.10 -2.96 -10.50
CA ASP A 293 12.44 -3.94 -9.47
C ASP A 293 11.87 -5.33 -9.79
N ALA A 294 10.63 -5.42 -10.28
CA ALA A 294 10.05 -6.68 -10.75
C ALA A 294 10.77 -7.25 -11.98
N TYR A 295 11.08 -6.41 -12.97
CA TYR A 295 11.76 -6.84 -14.20
C TYR A 295 13.19 -7.34 -13.95
N LEU A 296 13.99 -6.56 -13.21
CA LEU A 296 15.37 -6.91 -12.89
C LEU A 296 15.47 -8.15 -12.03
N THR A 297 14.54 -8.33 -11.08
CA THR A 297 14.42 -9.57 -10.30
C THR A 297 14.24 -10.79 -11.21
N ASN A 298 13.34 -10.69 -12.19
CA ASN A 298 13.09 -11.78 -13.14
C ASN A 298 14.33 -12.08 -13.99
N CYS A 299 14.94 -11.03 -14.56
CA CYS A 299 16.15 -11.16 -15.37
C CYS A 299 17.30 -11.82 -14.59
N TYR A 300 17.59 -11.33 -13.39
CA TYR A 300 18.64 -11.90 -12.54
C TYR A 300 18.38 -13.37 -12.22
N TYR A 301 17.14 -13.72 -11.84
CA TYR A 301 16.78 -15.09 -11.49
C TYR A 301 17.00 -16.04 -12.67
N ILE A 302 16.50 -15.67 -13.86
CA ILE A 302 16.70 -16.44 -15.09
C ILE A 302 18.20 -16.56 -15.41
N ASP A 303 18.95 -15.45 -15.37
CA ASP A 303 20.38 -15.47 -15.68
C ASP A 303 21.16 -16.37 -14.73
N ARG A 304 20.87 -16.34 -13.44
CA ARG A 304 21.53 -17.24 -12.47
C ARG A 304 21.17 -18.70 -12.70
N LYS A 305 19.92 -18.99 -13.06
CA LYS A 305 19.43 -20.36 -13.28
C LYS A 305 20.10 -21.03 -14.48
N TYR A 306 20.38 -20.27 -15.54
CA TYR A 306 20.90 -20.82 -16.81
C TYR A 306 22.36 -20.50 -17.11
N ASN A 307 23.00 -19.56 -16.40
CA ASN A 307 24.42 -19.21 -16.60
C ASN A 307 25.34 -19.76 -15.50
N THR A 308 25.15 -20.99 -15.05
CA THR A 308 25.97 -21.69 -14.03
C THR A 308 27.43 -22.00 -14.46
N GLN A 309 28.10 -21.08 -15.15
CA GLN A 309 29.56 -21.03 -15.33
C GLN A 309 30.15 -19.66 -14.90
N LYS A 310 29.73 -19.14 -13.73
CA LYS A 310 30.60 -18.25 -12.95
C LYS A 310 30.98 -18.99 -11.67
N ASP A 311 32.28 -19.21 -11.51
CA ASP A 311 32.94 -20.06 -10.51
C ASP A 311 32.34 -20.06 -9.08
N PRO A 312 32.31 -21.22 -8.40
CA PRO A 312 32.06 -21.29 -6.97
C PRO A 312 33.33 -20.86 -6.20
N LYS A 313 33.70 -19.59 -6.30
CA LYS A 313 34.71 -18.97 -5.42
C LYS A 313 34.29 -17.56 -5.00
N LYS A 314 33.22 -17.47 -4.20
CA LYS A 314 33.09 -16.47 -3.12
C LYS A 314 31.91 -16.63 -2.16
N ASP A 315 31.29 -17.80 -2.05
CA ASP A 315 30.37 -18.06 -0.93
C ASP A 315 31.00 -19.09 0.03
N SER A 316 32.07 -18.65 0.70
CA SER A 316 32.54 -19.36 1.89
C SER A 316 32.91 -18.34 2.97
N LYS A 317 32.14 -18.40 4.06
CA LYS A 317 32.43 -17.86 5.40
C LYS A 317 32.36 -16.34 5.53
N LYS A 318 31.15 -15.84 5.82
CA LYS A 318 30.87 -14.86 6.89
C LYS A 318 29.35 -14.76 7.05
N ASP A 319 28.82 -15.55 7.99
CA ASP A 319 27.70 -15.17 8.87
C ASP A 319 27.31 -16.36 9.75
N ILE A 320 28.29 -16.96 10.45
CA ILE A 320 28.07 -17.68 11.71
C ILE A 320 29.32 -17.48 12.57
N GLN A 321 29.22 -16.56 13.51
CA GLN A 321 29.92 -16.43 14.81
C GLN A 321 29.37 -15.13 15.41
N GLU A 322 28.83 -15.04 16.62
CA GLU A 322 28.87 -15.96 17.75
C GLU A 322 27.87 -15.43 18.79
N ASN A 323 27.01 -16.29 19.33
CA ASN A 323 26.75 -16.31 20.77
C ASN A 323 26.09 -17.64 21.15
N THR A 324 26.92 -18.67 21.23
CA THR A 324 26.61 -19.88 21.98
C THR A 324 27.85 -20.28 22.77
N LYS A 325 27.89 -19.89 24.05
CA LYS A 325 28.58 -20.69 25.06
C LYS A 325 27.58 -21.74 25.54
N ILE A 326 27.73 -22.97 25.06
CA ILE A 326 27.22 -24.16 25.76
C ILE A 326 28.36 -25.18 25.69
N ASP A 327 28.91 -25.51 26.85
CA ASP A 327 29.77 -26.67 27.03
C ASP A 327 28.90 -27.93 27.11
N PRO A 328 29.35 -29.07 26.56
CA PRO A 328 28.51 -30.15 26.10
C PRO A 328 28.36 -31.23 27.17
N LYS A 329 27.25 -31.98 27.11
CA LYS A 329 27.26 -33.44 27.16
C LYS A 329 25.84 -34.04 27.07
N VAL A 330 25.83 -35.23 26.48
CA VAL A 330 24.80 -36.27 26.53
C VAL A 330 23.72 -36.20 25.44
N ASP A 331 24.14 -36.74 24.29
CA ASP A 331 23.43 -37.74 23.49
C ASP A 331 22.26 -38.43 24.20
N LEU A 332 21.07 -38.50 23.58
CA LEU A 332 20.27 -39.72 23.50
C LEU A 332 19.00 -39.49 22.67
N GLN A 333 18.93 -40.25 21.58
CA GLN A 333 17.80 -41.05 21.10
C GLN A 333 16.38 -40.77 21.65
N MET A 334 15.45 -40.61 20.70
CA MET A 334 14.01 -40.69 20.87
C MET A 334 13.60 -41.99 21.59
N ASP A 335 12.87 -41.86 22.69
CA ASP A 335 12.06 -42.94 23.24
C ASP A 335 10.65 -42.42 23.58
N LEU A 336 9.66 -43.10 23.00
CA LEU A 336 8.24 -42.98 23.33
C LEU A 336 8.02 -43.57 24.72
N ARG A 337 7.50 -42.78 25.67
CA ARG A 337 6.72 -43.29 26.82
C ARG A 337 5.83 -42.20 27.42
N THR A 338 4.58 -42.60 27.57
CA THR A 338 3.51 -42.00 28.38
C THR A 338 3.96 -41.78 29.82
N GLU A 339 3.68 -40.62 30.41
CA GLU A 339 3.51 -40.51 31.87
C GLU A 339 2.72 -39.26 32.29
N GLU A 340 1.94 -39.46 33.35
CA GLU A 340 0.79 -38.70 33.80
C GLU A 340 1.16 -37.41 34.54
N VAL A 341 0.45 -36.31 34.25
CA VAL A 341 0.55 -35.09 35.06
C VAL A 341 -0.40 -35.19 36.25
N LYS A 342 0.16 -35.42 37.45
CA LYS A 342 -0.57 -35.30 38.72
C LYS A 342 -0.91 -33.83 39.01
N CYS A 343 -2.20 -33.54 39.04
CA CYS A 343 -2.77 -32.26 39.45
C CYS A 343 -2.83 -32.18 40.98
N GLY A 344 -2.27 -31.11 41.56
CA GLY A 344 -2.36 -30.79 42.98
C GLY A 344 -3.76 -30.32 43.37
N GLU A 345 -4.31 -30.94 44.42
CA GLU A 345 -5.65 -30.69 44.95
C GLU A 345 -5.86 -29.26 45.47
N VAL A 346 -6.99 -28.65 45.08
CA VAL A 346 -7.72 -27.71 45.96
C VAL A 346 -9.16 -28.21 46.06
N LYS A 347 -9.48 -28.89 47.16
CA LYS A 347 -10.83 -29.27 47.55
C LYS A 347 -11.58 -28.04 48.09
N LYS A 348 -12.72 -27.69 47.50
CA LYS A 348 -14.05 -27.71 48.17
C LYS A 348 -15.17 -27.13 47.29
N ASN A 349 -16.32 -27.81 47.37
CA ASN A 349 -17.68 -27.46 46.92
C ASN A 349 -18.07 -27.70 45.45
N LYS A 350 -18.22 -28.98 45.13
CA LYS A 350 -19.20 -29.51 44.16
C LYS A 350 -20.62 -29.38 44.75
N ASN A 351 -21.45 -28.53 44.16
CA ASN A 351 -22.88 -28.74 43.90
C ASN A 351 -23.50 -27.41 43.47
N LYS A 352 -23.43 -27.08 42.16
CA LYS A 352 -24.37 -26.16 41.48
C LYS A 352 -24.23 -25.99 39.96
N LEU A 353 -23.34 -26.73 39.28
CA LEU A 353 -23.11 -26.54 37.84
C LEU A 353 -23.56 -27.70 36.93
N MET A 354 -24.14 -28.77 37.49
CA MET A 354 -24.63 -29.91 36.69
C MET A 354 -26.14 -29.87 36.40
N ASP A 355 -26.89 -28.92 36.96
CA ASP A 355 -28.33 -28.76 36.65
C ASP A 355 -28.62 -27.81 35.47
N PHE A 356 -27.60 -27.17 34.88
CA PHE A 356 -27.81 -26.18 33.82
C PHE A 356 -27.76 -26.76 32.40
N PHE A 357 -27.24 -27.99 32.21
CA PHE A 357 -27.09 -28.60 30.88
C PHE A 357 -28.00 -29.81 30.62
N ALA A 358 -28.93 -30.14 31.51
CA ALA A 358 -29.86 -31.27 31.35
C ALA A 358 -31.34 -30.86 31.15
N LYS A 359 -31.62 -29.63 30.71
CA LYS A 359 -32.97 -29.21 30.25
C LYS A 359 -32.89 -28.38 28.96
N LYS A 360 -32.60 -29.06 27.85
CA LYS A 360 -33.01 -28.67 26.50
C LYS A 360 -32.81 -29.84 25.52
N THR A 361 -33.59 -30.88 25.76
CA THR A 361 -34.04 -31.90 24.79
C THR A 361 -35.38 -32.40 25.28
#